data_AF-A0A956RCN1-F1
#
_entry.id   AF-A0A956RCN1-F1
#
_cell.length_a   1.000
_cell.length_b   1.000
_cell.length_c   1.000
_cell.angle_alpha   90.00
_cell.angle_beta   90.00
_cell.angle_gamma   90.00
#
_symmetry.space_group_name_H-M   'P 1'
#
loop_
_entity.id
_entity.type
_entity.pdbx_description
1 polymer ?
#
loop_
_entity_poly.entity_id
_entity_poly.type
_entity_poly.pdbx_seq_one_letter_code
_entity_poly.pdbx_strand_id
1 'polypeptide(L)'
;DAPPHMDYQGDVRYVDSALKAVATGIKIHSIAASGLEPQGSPSFRQVAQLTRGKFIFIEYGGDIQKSAASHGVGGSVQSNNLDDIVFEQIKGEIDVWSRRG
;
A
#
# COMPACT_ATOMS: atom_id res chain seq x y z
N ASP A 1 -13.81 5.53 -4.14
CA ASP A 1 -12.84 6.37 -3.43
C ASP A 1 -12.49 7.57 -4.31
N ALA A 2 -12.24 8.74 -3.73
CA ALA A 2 -11.95 9.96 -4.51
C ALA A 2 -10.57 9.85 -5.20
N PRO A 3 -10.40 10.40 -6.42
CA PRO A 3 -9.14 10.34 -7.14
C PRO A 3 -8.01 11.04 -6.35
N PRO A 4 -6.75 10.60 -6.50
CA PRO A 4 -5.62 11.28 -5.86
C PRO A 4 -5.51 12.71 -6.38
N HIS A 5 -5.80 13.67 -5.49
CA HIS A 5 -5.77 15.10 -5.79
C HIS A 5 -4.32 15.62 -5.78
N MET A 6 -3.66 15.53 -6.93
CA MET A 6 -2.29 16.05 -7.16
C MET A 6 -2.28 17.38 -7.93
N ASP A 7 -3.45 17.96 -8.15
CA ASP A 7 -3.70 19.12 -9.01
C ASP A 7 -3.79 20.45 -8.24
N TYR A 8 -3.76 20.42 -6.90
CA TYR A 8 -3.75 21.64 -6.09
C TYR A 8 -2.44 22.42 -6.24
N GLN A 9 -2.54 23.70 -6.61
CA GLN A 9 -1.38 24.59 -6.67
C GLN A 9 -0.76 24.76 -5.28
N GLY A 10 0.54 24.50 -5.17
CA GLY A 10 1.31 24.66 -3.93
C GLY A 10 1.25 23.47 -2.98
N ASP A 11 0.62 22.37 -3.37
CA ASP A 11 0.55 21.18 -2.52
C ASP A 11 1.84 20.37 -2.54
N VAL A 12 2.12 19.67 -1.43
CA VAL A 12 3.30 18.82 -1.30
C VAL A 12 3.04 17.51 -2.03
N ARG A 13 3.88 17.19 -3.01
CA ARG A 13 3.76 15.94 -3.76
C ARG A 13 4.01 14.75 -2.83
N TYR A 14 3.22 13.68 -2.96
CA TYR A 14 3.39 12.48 -2.11
C TYR A 14 4.79 11.88 -2.19
N VAL A 15 5.51 12.06 -3.30
CA VAL A 15 6.90 11.61 -3.46
C VAL A 15 7.81 12.35 -2.48
N ASP A 16 7.67 13.68 -2.36
CA ASP A 16 8.48 14.49 -1.45
C ASP A 16 8.20 14.12 0.02
N SER A 17 6.93 13.88 0.34
CA SER A 17 6.52 13.38 1.66
C SER A 17 7.04 11.98 1.95
N ALA A 18 7.00 11.07 0.97
CA ALA A 18 7.52 9.71 1.11
C ALA A 18 9.05 9.69 1.32
N LEU A 19 9.78 10.55 0.61
CA LEU A 19 11.23 10.69 0.80
C LEU A 19 11.58 11.23 2.20
N LYS A 20 10.81 12.21 2.71
CA LYS A 20 10.96 12.69 4.09
C LYS A 20 10.67 11.60 5.11
N ALA A 21 9.62 10.80 4.89
CA ALA A 21 9.29 9.67 5.74
C ALA A 21 10.43 8.65 5.82
N VAL A 22 11.03 8.29 4.68
CA VAL A 22 12.21 7.41 4.65
C VAL A 22 13.38 8.00 5.44
N ALA A 23 13.65 9.30 5.28
CA ALA A 23 14.75 9.99 5.97
C ALA A 23 14.58 9.99 7.50
N THR A 24 13.33 9.94 8.00
CA THR A 24 13.02 9.86 9.43
C THR A 24 12.74 8.44 9.92
N GLY A 25 12.93 7.42 9.08
CA GLY A 25 12.72 6.01 9.44
C GLY A 25 11.25 5.57 9.48
N ILE A 26 10.34 6.35 8.90
CA ILE A 26 8.91 6.03 8.80
C ILE A 26 8.66 5.15 7.57
N LYS A 27 7.99 4.02 7.81
CA LYS A 27 7.44 3.15 6.75
C LYS A 27 5.94 3.37 6.61
N ILE A 28 5.45 3.43 5.38
CA ILE A 28 4.02 3.60 5.10
C ILE A 28 3.49 2.34 4.43
N HIS A 29 2.50 1.73 5.05
CA HIS A 29 1.76 0.60 4.48
C HIS A 29 0.40 1.11 4.01
N SER A 30 0.09 0.91 2.74
CA SER A 30 -1.15 1.39 2.13
C SER A 30 -2.11 0.24 1.89
N ILE A 31 -3.40 0.51 2.10
CA ILE A 31 -4.49 -0.44 1.91
C ILE A 31 -5.45 0.16 0.89
N ALA A 32 -5.62 -0.50 -0.25
CA ALA A 32 -6.63 -0.18 -1.24
C ALA A 32 -7.90 -1.01 -0.98
N ALA A 33 -9.02 -0.35 -0.72
CA ALA A 33 -10.31 -1.03 -0.59
C ALA A 33 -11.01 -1.17 -1.95
N SER A 34 -11.86 -2.20 -2.07
CA SER A 34 -12.75 -2.40 -3.23
C SER A 34 -13.55 -1.13 -3.51
N GLY A 35 -13.47 -0.62 -4.74
CA GLY A 35 -14.03 0.67 -5.16
C GLY A 35 -13.03 1.84 -5.22
N LEU A 36 -11.74 1.60 -5.01
CA LEU A 36 -10.69 2.55 -5.40
C LEU A 36 -10.62 2.64 -6.93
N GLU A 37 -10.74 3.86 -7.46
CA GLU A 37 -10.65 4.07 -8.90
C GLU A 37 -9.26 3.62 -9.43
N PRO A 38 -9.18 3.12 -10.67
CA PRO A 38 -7.93 2.63 -11.26
C PRO A 38 -6.77 3.63 -11.17
N GLN A 39 -7.06 4.94 -11.16
CA GLN A 39 -6.09 6.03 -10.98
C GLN A 39 -5.49 6.17 -9.57
N GLY A 40 -6.17 5.72 -8.51
CA GLY A 40 -5.67 5.86 -7.13
C GLY A 40 -4.64 4.79 -6.73
N SER A 41 -4.78 3.60 -7.30
CA SER A 41 -3.95 2.44 -6.97
C SER A 41 -2.45 2.64 -7.25
N PRO A 42 -2.03 3.25 -8.39
CA PRO A 42 -0.60 3.51 -8.66
C PRO A 42 0.06 4.40 -7.59
N SER A 43 -0.61 5.45 -7.13
CA SER A 43 -0.05 6.37 -6.13
C SER A 43 0.18 5.67 -4.79
N PHE A 44 -0.79 4.86 -4.33
CA PHE A 44 -0.63 4.10 -3.09
C PHE A 44 0.44 3.02 -3.18
N ARG A 45 0.60 2.36 -4.33
CA ARG A 45 1.71 1.43 -4.57
C ARG A 45 3.05 2.14 -4.49
N GLN A 46 3.19 3.29 -5.14
CA GLN A 46 4.44 4.05 -5.14
C GLN A 46 4.82 4.54 -3.74
N VAL A 47 3.88 5.06 -2.96
CA VAL A 47 4.14 5.50 -1.57
C VAL A 47 4.61 4.32 -0.70
N ALA A 48 3.95 3.16 -0.77
CA ALA A 48 4.38 1.99 -0.02
C ALA A 48 5.78 1.53 -0.45
N GLN A 49 6.05 1.45 -1.76
CA GLN A 49 7.34 1.01 -2.27
C GLN A 49 8.47 1.99 -1.89
N LEU A 50 8.25 3.29 -2.03
CA LEU A 50 9.23 4.33 -1.69
C LEU A 50 9.60 4.27 -0.20
N THR A 51 8.63 4.03 0.66
CA THR A 51 8.83 3.94 2.12
C THR A 51 9.22 2.54 2.60
N ARG A 52 9.49 1.59 1.68
CA ARG A 52 9.75 0.17 1.99
C ARG A 52 8.64 -0.50 2.81
N GLY A 53 7.43 0.02 2.70
CA GLY A 53 6.22 -0.60 3.23
C GLY A 53 5.65 -1.64 2.26
N LYS A 54 4.43 -2.07 2.56
CA LYS A 54 3.70 -3.07 1.78
C LYS A 54 2.39 -2.45 1.32
N PHE A 55 1.97 -2.82 0.11
CA PHE A 55 0.67 -2.46 -0.45
C PHE A 55 -0.27 -3.66 -0.30
N ILE A 56 -1.41 -3.45 0.34
CA ILE A 56 -2.47 -4.43 0.52
C ILE A 56 -3.65 -3.96 -0.32
N PHE A 57 -4.35 -4.87 -0.98
CA PHE A 57 -5.63 -4.58 -1.61
C PHE A 57 -6.69 -5.53 -1.05
N ILE A 58 -7.93 -5.05 -0.95
CA ILE A 58 -9.07 -5.80 -0.45
C ILE A 58 -10.13 -5.82 -1.54
N GLU A 59 -10.60 -7.02 -1.90
CA GLU A 59 -11.73 -7.20 -2.79
C GLU A 59 -12.88 -7.88 -2.03
N TYR A 60 -14.09 -7.31 -2.11
CA TYR A 60 -15.27 -7.87 -1.47
C TYR A 60 -16.12 -8.62 -2.49
N GLY A 61 -15.92 -9.94 -2.58
CA GLY A 61 -16.71 -10.81 -3.45
C GLY A 61 -16.41 -10.60 -4.93
N GLY A 62 -15.60 -11.47 -5.52
CA GLY A 62 -15.24 -11.37 -6.93
C GLY A 62 -14.05 -12.24 -7.31
N ASP A 63 -13.62 -12.09 -8.56
CA ASP A 63 -12.41 -12.72 -9.08
C ASP A 63 -11.18 -11.92 -8.63
N ILE A 64 -10.51 -12.42 -7.59
CA ILE A 64 -9.37 -11.77 -6.93
C ILE A 64 -8.24 -11.49 -7.91
N GLN A 65 -8.08 -12.32 -8.95
CA GLN A 65 -7.05 -12.12 -9.98
C GLN A 65 -7.39 -10.93 -10.87
N LYS A 66 -8.67 -10.72 -11.20
CA LYS A 66 -9.10 -9.52 -11.92
C LYS A 66 -8.96 -8.25 -11.09
N SER A 67 -9.25 -8.33 -9.80
CA SER A 67 -9.04 -7.21 -8.86
C SER A 67 -7.55 -6.90 -8.68
N ALA A 68 -6.71 -7.90 -8.52
CA ALA A 68 -5.26 -7.72 -8.47
C ALA A 68 -4.75 -7.01 -9.73
N ALA A 69 -5.23 -7.42 -10.92
CA ALA A 69 -4.87 -6.79 -12.18
C ALA A 69 -5.33 -5.33 -12.27
N SER A 70 -6.54 -4.98 -11.80
CA SER A 70 -7.01 -3.58 -11.76
C SER A 70 -6.20 -2.73 -10.78
N HIS A 71 -5.72 -3.35 -9.70
CA HIS A 71 -4.76 -2.77 -8.75
C HIS A 71 -3.30 -2.93 -9.19
N GLY A 72 -3.00 -3.30 -10.44
CA GLY A 72 -1.64 -3.40 -10.98
C GLY A 72 -0.71 -4.35 -10.22
N VAL A 73 -1.27 -5.31 -9.48
CA VAL A 73 -0.56 -6.39 -8.79
C VAL A 73 -0.51 -7.59 -9.72
N GLY A 74 0.69 -7.97 -10.15
CA GLY A 74 0.93 -9.21 -10.89
C GLY A 74 1.31 -10.37 -9.95
N GLY A 75 1.06 -11.61 -10.40
CA GLY A 75 1.45 -12.83 -9.69
C GLY A 75 0.29 -13.60 -9.05
N SER A 76 0.59 -14.69 -8.36
CA SER A 76 -0.39 -15.46 -7.61
C SER A 76 -0.84 -14.69 -6.37
N VAL A 77 -2.12 -14.33 -6.32
CA VAL A 77 -2.73 -13.67 -5.17
C VAL A 77 -3.53 -14.68 -4.35
N GLN A 78 -3.47 -14.56 -3.02
CA GLN A 78 -4.20 -15.41 -2.08
C GLN A 78 -5.27 -14.57 -1.38
N SER A 79 -6.46 -15.13 -1.24
CA SER A 79 -7.54 -14.52 -0.44
C SER A 79 -7.27 -14.78 1.03
N ASN A 80 -6.91 -13.74 1.78
CA ASN A 80 -6.79 -13.81 3.24
C ASN A 80 -7.66 -12.71 3.87
N ASN A 81 -8.07 -12.89 5.13
CA ASN A 81 -8.73 -11.80 5.86
C ASN A 81 -7.75 -10.65 6.05
N LEU A 82 -8.25 -9.41 6.02
CA LEU A 82 -7.41 -8.22 6.21
C LEU A 82 -6.65 -8.29 7.54
N ASP A 83 -7.31 -8.73 8.61
CA ASP A 83 -6.73 -8.83 9.94
C ASP A 83 -5.53 -9.78 9.95
N ASP A 84 -5.62 -10.92 9.26
CA ASP A 84 -4.52 -11.88 9.14
C ASP A 84 -3.34 -11.27 8.37
N ILE A 85 -3.61 -10.54 7.29
CA ILE A 85 -2.58 -9.87 6.48
C ILE A 85 -1.86 -8.79 7.31
N VAL A 86 -2.62 -7.94 8.01
CA VAL A 86 -2.09 -6.86 8.83
C VAL A 86 -1.30 -7.43 10.01
N PHE A 87 -1.82 -8.48 10.65
CA PHE A 87 -1.14 -9.16 11.75
C PHE A 87 0.21 -9.74 11.32
N GLU A 88 0.25 -10.53 10.23
CA GLU A 88 1.50 -11.10 9.72
C GLU A 88 2.50 -10.02 9.29
N GLN A 89 2.01 -8.87 8.83
CA GLN A 89 2.86 -7.74 8.49
C GLN A 89 3.50 -7.07 9.71
N ILE A 90 2.73 -6.82 10.76
CA ILE A 90 3.23 -6.27 12.03
C ILE A 90 4.21 -7.25 12.67
N LYS A 91 3.86 -8.54 12.69
CA LYS A 91 4.73 -9.61 13.21
C LYS A 91 6.06 -9.66 12.46
N GLY A 92 6.03 -9.63 11.12
CA GLY A 92 7.24 -9.60 10.30
C GLY A 92 8.12 -8.38 10.55
N GLU A 93 7.54 -7.21 10.79
CA GLU A 93 8.29 -6.01 11.19
C GLU A 93 8.94 -6.22 12.56
N ILE A 94 8.20 -6.65 13.59
CA ILE A 94 8.75 -6.91 14.93
C ILE A 94 9.90 -7.92 14.89
N ASP A 95 9.77 -9.00 14.11
CA ASP A 95 10.81 -10.03 13.96
C ASP A 95 12.10 -9.49 13.32
N VAL A 96 11.99 -8.53 12.39
CA VAL A 96 13.16 -7.89 11.77
C VAL A 96 13.86 -6.96 12.76
N TRP A 97 13.10 -6.27 13.60
CA TRP A 97 13.65 -5.41 14.64
C TRP A 97 14.31 -6.22 15.76
N SER A 98 13.68 -7.32 16.19
CA SER A 98 14.21 -8.25 17.19
C SER A 98 15.55 -8.87 16.78
N ARG A 99 15.72 -9.22 15.49
CA ARG A 99 16.97 -9.79 14.95
C ARG A 99 18.11 -8.77 14.76
N ARG A 100 17.85 -7.48 14.95
CA ARG A 100 18.82 -6.38 14.77
C ARG A 100 19.26 -5.73 16.08
N GLY A 101 18.64 -6.08 17.21
CA GLY A 101 19.07 -5.72 18.56
C GLY A 101 19.94 -6.80 19.17
#